data_AF-A0A524DA18-F1
#
_entry.id   AF-A0A524DA18-F1
#
_cell.length_a   1.000
_cell.length_b   1.000
_cell.length_c   1.000
_cell.angle_alpha   90.00
_cell.angle_beta   90.00
_cell.angle_gamma   90.00
#
_symmetry.space_group_name_H-M   'P 1'
#
loop_
_entity.id
_entity.type
_entity.pdbx_description
1 polymer ?
#
loop_
_entity_poly.entity_id
_entity_poly.type
_entity_poly.pdbx_seq_one_letter_code
_entity_poly.pdbx_strand_id
1 'polypeptide(L)' 'MQLSQKIRIYPTKEQLQVLWDVSEKCRLMYNFALSERIDNWKAQKEKPKNERNYITYTQQQNELP' A
#
# COMPACT_ATOMS: atom_id res chain seq x y z
N MET A 1 11.66 10.86 -21.46
CA MET A 1 10.75 9.84 -20.90
C MET A 1 9.54 10.56 -20.33
N GLN A 2 8.36 10.43 -20.94
CA GLN A 2 7.14 11.05 -20.42
C GLN A 2 6.61 10.17 -19.29
N LEU A 3 6.86 10.57 -18.04
CA LEU A 3 6.63 9.73 -16.84
C LEU A 3 5.15 9.48 -16.54
N SER A 4 4.26 10.39 -16.97
CA SER A 4 2.82 10.21 -16.88
C SER A 4 2.11 11.03 -17.96
N GLN A 5 0.98 10.51 -18.44
CA GLN A 5 0.12 11.18 -19.40
C GLN A 5 -1.24 11.43 -18.76
N LYS A 6 -1.70 12.68 -18.79
CA LYS A 6 -3.01 13.06 -18.27
C LYS A 6 -4.08 12.61 -19.27
N ILE A 7 -4.61 11.41 -19.08
CA ILE A 7 -5.70 10.87 -19.89
C ILE A 7 -7.02 11.24 -19.20
N ARG A 8 -7.89 11.97 -19.91
CA ARG A 8 -9.24 12.24 -19.44
C ARG A 8 -10.11 11.04 -19.78
N ILE A 9 -10.66 10.40 -18.76
CA ILE A 9 -11.62 9.31 -18.91
C ILE A 9 -13.05 9.85 -18.81
N TYR A 10 -13.97 9.26 -19.58
CA TYR A 10 -15.39 9.55 -19.56
C TYR A 10 -16.16 8.28 -19.18
N PRO A 11 -16.12 7.87 -17.90
CA PRO A 11 -16.71 6.62 -17.47
C PRO A 11 -18.23 6.67 -17.50
N THR A 12 -18.87 5.54 -17.77
CA THR A 12 -20.31 5.36 -17.49
C THR A 12 -20.56 5.32 -15.98
N LYS A 13 -21.83 5.35 -15.55
CA LYS A 13 -22.17 5.29 -14.12
C LYS A 13 -21.68 3.99 -13.47
N GLU A 14 -21.78 2.88 -14.19
CA GLU A 14 -21.35 1.55 -13.75
C GLU A 14 -19.82 1.50 -13.62
N GLN A 15 -19.10 2.06 -14.60
CA GLN A 15 -17.64 2.14 -14.55
C GLN A 15 -17.16 3.04 -13.40
N LEU A 16 -17.86 4.14 -13.12
CA LEU A 16 -17.54 5.01 -11.99
C LEU A 16 -17.69 4.28 -10.66
N GLN A 17 -18.75 3.46 -10.50
CA GLN A 17 -18.93 2.64 -9.30
C GLN A 17 -17.78 1.65 -9.12
N VAL A 18 -17.40 0.94 -10.20
CA VAL A 18 -16.27 0.00 -10.16
C VAL A 18 -14.96 0.71 -9.75
N LEU A 19 -14.70 1.90 -10.30
CA LEU A 19 -13.50 2.68 -9.94
C LEU A 19 -13.51 3.06 -8.45
N TRP A 20 -14.66 3.46 -7.91
CA TRP A 20 -14.79 3.76 -6.48
C TRP A 20 -14.57 2.52 -5.62
N ASP A 21 -15.19 1.40 -5.96
CA ASP A 21 -15.07 0.15 -5.21
C ASP A 21 -13.63 -0.36 -5.20
N VAL A 22 -12.94 -0.28 -6.34
CA VAL A 22 -11.51 -0.66 -6.45
C VAL A 22 -10.64 0.30 -5.66
N SER A 23 -10.87 1.61 -5.78
CA SER A 23 -10.14 2.62 -5.03
C SER A 23 -10.25 2.40 -3.52
N GLU A 24 -11.46 2.10 -3.03
CA GLU A 24 -11.69 1.86 -1.61
C GLU A 24 -10.99 0.59 -1.12
N LYS A 25 -11.07 -0.51 -1.89
CA LYS A 25 -10.35 -1.75 -1.57
C LYS A 25 -8.84 -1.53 -1.54
N CYS A 26 -8.28 -0.81 -2.52
CA CYS A 26 -6.87 -0.47 -2.55
C CYS A 26 -6.46 0.41 -1.36
N ARG A 27 -7.29 1.40 -0.99
CA ARG A 27 -7.06 2.27 0.17
C ARG A 27 -7.01 1.47 1.47
N LEU A 28 -7.95 0.55 1.66
CA LEU A 28 -8.01 -0.32 2.84
C LEU A 28 -6.79 -1.24 2.90
N MET A 29 -6.46 -1.93 1.79
CA MET A 29 -5.30 -2.82 1.71
C MET A 29 -3.99 -2.07 1.98
N TYR A 30 -3.82 -0.89 1.39
CA TYR A 30 -2.65 -0.05 1.61
C TYR A 30 -2.52 0.36 3.08
N ASN A 31 -3.61 0.84 3.70
CA ASN A 31 -3.58 1.29 5.09
C ASN A 31 -3.32 0.13 6.05
N PHE A 32 -3.90 -1.05 5.78
CA PHE A 32 -3.65 -2.26 6.57
C PHE A 32 -2.17 -2.65 6.51
N ALA A 33 -1.61 -2.80 5.31
CA ALA A 33 -0.20 -3.12 5.14
C ALA A 33 0.74 -2.04 5.71
N LEU A 34 0.37 -0.76 5.60
CA LEU A 34 1.15 0.33 6.18
C LEU A 34 1.13 0.27 7.72
N SER A 35 0.00 -0.03 8.33
CA SER A 35 -0.13 -0.11 9.79
C SER A 35 0.81 -1.16 10.40
N GLU A 36 0.89 -2.34 9.77
CA GLU A 36 1.82 -3.40 10.17
C GLU A 36 3.28 -2.94 10.15
N ARG A 37 3.71 -2.26 9.07
CA ARG A 37 5.08 -1.75 8.98
C ARG A 37 5.37 -0.65 9.99
N ILE A 38 4.38 0.21 10.29
CA ILE A 38 4.49 1.23 11.32
C ILE A 38 4.70 0.58 12.69
N ASP A 39 3.93 -0.46 13.02
CA ASP A 39 4.02 -1.12 14.31
C ASP A 39 5.30 -1.93 14.46
N ASN A 40 5.74 -2.63 13.40
CA ASN A 40 7.06 -3.22 13.35
C ASN A 40 8.15 -2.16 13.57
N TRP A 41 8.09 -1.02 12.87
CA TRP A 41 9.06 0.05 13.04
C TRP A 41 9.11 0.57 14.48
N LYS A 42 7.96 0.81 15.11
CA LYS A 42 7.88 1.23 16.52
C LYS A 42 8.50 0.22 17.47
N ALA A 43 8.33 -1.09 17.22
CA ALA A 43 8.90 -2.15 18.05
C ALA A 43 10.42 -2.32 17.86
N GLN A 44 10.95 -2.00 16.68
CA GLN A 44 12.37 -2.20 16.35
C GLN A 44 13.23 -0.95 16.57
N LYS A 45 12.65 0.27 16.52
CA LYS A 45 13.42 1.52 16.59
C LYS A 45 14.23 1.70 17.88
N GLU A 46 13.74 1.15 19.00
CA GLU A 46 14.41 1.24 20.30
C GLU A 46 15.51 0.19 20.48
N LYS A 47 15.56 -0.85 19.62
CA LYS A 47 16.57 -1.90 19.72
C LYS A 47 17.94 -1.42 19.25
N PRO A 48 19.03 -2.07 19.71
CA PRO A 48 20.37 -1.88 19.15
C PRO A 48 20.38 -2.08 17.63
N LYS A 49 21.16 -1.27 16.90
CA LYS A 49 21.12 -1.22 15.42
C LYS A 49 21.34 -2.58 14.74
N ASN A 50 22.20 -3.41 15.32
CA ASN A 50 22.54 -4.77 14.89
C ASN A 50 21.41 -5.79 15.07
N GLU A 51 20.40 -5.49 15.89
CA GLU A 51 19.28 -6.39 16.21
C GLU A 51 17.96 -5.95 15.58
N ARG A 52 17.95 -4.80 14.87
CA ARG A 52 16.74 -4.28 14.23
C ARG A 52 16.40 -5.13 13.01
N ASN A 53 15.21 -5.70 13.00
CA ASN A 53 14.68 -6.44 11.85
C ASN A 53 13.39 -5.78 11.36
N TYR A 54 13.51 -4.94 10.33
CA TYR A 54 12.38 -4.23 9.75
C TYR A 54 11.70 -5.05 8.65
N ILE A 55 10.37 -5.02 8.64
CA ILE A 55 9.59 -5.62 7.55
C ILE A 55 9.80 -4.78 6.28
N THR A 56 10.30 -5.42 5.23
CA THR A 56 10.45 -4.80 3.90
C THR A 56 9.18 -4.95 3.08
N TYR A 57 9.03 -4.10 2.06
CA TYR A 57 7.89 -4.18 1.13
C TYR A 57 7.80 -5.55 0.43
N THR A 58 8.93 -6.10 -0.02
CA THR A 58 8.96 -7.38 -0.74
C THR A 58 8.56 -8.56 0.15
N GLN A 59 9.00 -8.58 1.42
CA GLN A 59 8.58 -9.60 2.39
C GLN A 59 7.06 -9.56 2.58
N GLN A 60 6.52 -8.38 2.86
CA GLN A 60 5.09 -8.20 3.06
C GLN A 60 4.27 -8.56 1.81
N GLN A 61 4.75 -8.21 0.62
CA GLN A 61 4.08 -8.56 -0.63
C GLN A 61 4.03 -10.08 -0.86
N ASN A 62 5.10 -10.81 -0.51
CA ASN A 62 5.16 -12.26 -0.68
C ASN A 62 4.25 -13.02 0.30
N GLU A 63 3.78 -12.37 1.36
CA GLU A 63 2.89 -12.94 2.38
C GLU A 63 1.41 -12.62 2.12
N LEU A 64 1.10 -11.78 1.12
CA LEU A 64 -0.28 -11.53 0.71
C LEU A 64 -0.89 -12.80 0.05
N PRO A 65 -2.15 -13.14 0.36
CA PRO A 65 -2.84 -14.31 -0.20
C PRO A 65 -3.12 -14.21 -1.70
#